data_AF-A0A151GRN1-F1
#
_entry.id   AF-A0A151GRN1-F1
#
_cell.length_a   1.000
_cell.length_b   1.000
_cell.length_c   1.000
_cell.angle_alpha   90.00
_cell.angle_beta   90.00
_cell.angle_gamma   90.00
#
_symmetry.space_group_name_H-M   'P 1'
#
loop_
_entity.id
_entity.type
_entity.pdbx_description
1 polymer ?
#
loop_
_entity_poly.entity_id
_entity_poly.type
_entity_poly.pdbx_seq_one_letter_code
_entity_poly.pdbx_strand_id
1 'polypeptide(L)'
;MEVIRHAAQNFSRRVQQPVKVFHDGFREKYRMCPVPAGNNANLDSYGLCCFDCDMSDPKFPESRPNTAPSNISDGGGIRIPRPRNSWILYRQHKSNQLKKDFPGMTASELSTVISSLWKSESTTEKAIWQRRAREEDRLHKEKYPGYKYTAKRSSSKRKQSEISRN
;
A
#
# COMPACT_ATOMS: atom_id res chain seq x y z
N MET A 1 21.66 -8.13 -9.26
CA MET A 1 21.05 -9.47 -9.10
C MET A 1 20.00 -9.55 -7.98
N GLU A 2 20.20 -8.90 -6.82
CA GLU A 2 19.29 -9.00 -5.66
C GLU A 2 17.86 -8.48 -5.92
N VAL A 3 17.72 -7.32 -6.59
CA VAL A 3 16.43 -6.73 -6.97
C VAL A 3 15.61 -7.67 -7.87
N ILE A 4 16.29 -8.33 -8.81
CA ILE A 4 15.67 -9.28 -9.75
C ILE A 4 15.26 -10.57 -9.04
N ARG A 5 16.06 -11.03 -8.08
CA ARG A 5 15.69 -12.17 -7.22
C ARG A 5 14.42 -11.87 -6.42
N HIS A 6 14.34 -10.68 -5.81
CA HIS A 6 13.16 -10.28 -5.04
C HIS A 6 11.91 -10.15 -5.94
N ALA A 7 12.06 -9.53 -7.11
CA ALA A 7 10.99 -9.42 -8.10
C ALA A 7 10.51 -10.81 -8.59
N ALA A 8 11.43 -11.75 -8.85
CA ALA A 8 11.10 -13.11 -9.29
C ALA A 8 10.39 -13.91 -8.19
N GLN A 9 10.82 -13.79 -6.94
CA GLN A 9 10.17 -14.43 -5.79
C GLN A 9 8.74 -13.93 -5.58
N ASN A 10 8.51 -12.62 -5.70
CA ASN A 10 7.17 -12.05 -5.58
C ASN A 10 6.28 -12.43 -6.77
N PHE A 11 6.85 -12.50 -7.97
CA PHE A 11 6.13 -12.94 -9.16
C PHE A 11 5.72 -14.41 -9.06
N SER A 12 6.65 -15.31 -8.69
CA SER A 12 6.37 -16.74 -8.48
C SER A 12 5.27 -16.96 -7.44
N ARG A 13 5.32 -16.26 -6.30
CA ARG A 13 4.25 -16.30 -5.29
C ARG A 13 2.89 -15.84 -5.83
N ARG A 14 2.89 -14.82 -6.70
CA ARG A 14 1.65 -14.26 -7.27
C ARG A 14 1.03 -15.18 -8.32
N VAL A 15 1.84 -15.84 -9.13
CA VAL A 15 1.37 -16.76 -10.18
C VAL A 15 1.22 -18.20 -9.70
N GLN A 16 1.68 -18.51 -8.48
CA GLN A 16 1.71 -19.86 -7.89
C GLN A 16 2.36 -20.90 -8.83
N GLN A 17 3.41 -20.48 -9.54
CA GLN A 17 4.13 -21.30 -10.51
C GLN A 17 5.64 -21.05 -10.39
N PRO A 18 6.49 -22.04 -10.75
CA PRO A 18 7.92 -21.84 -10.90
C PRO A 18 8.23 -20.79 -11.97
N VAL A 19 9.14 -19.88 -11.67
CA VAL A 19 9.54 -18.80 -12.59
C VAL A 19 11.01 -18.93 -12.93
N LYS A 20 11.31 -18.91 -14.24
CA LYS A 20 12.68 -18.85 -14.77
C LYS A 20 13.05 -17.42 -15.14
N VAL A 21 14.26 -17.00 -14.78
CA VAL A 21 14.77 -15.65 -15.05
C VAL A 21 15.88 -15.70 -16.10
N PHE A 22 15.65 -15.01 -17.21
CA PHE A 22 16.59 -14.87 -18.32
C PHE A 22 17.20 -13.48 -18.34
N HIS A 23 18.51 -13.40 -18.59
CA HIS A 23 19.19 -12.13 -18.82
C HIS A 23 19.41 -11.92 -20.33
N ASP A 24 18.72 -10.93 -20.89
CA ASP A 24 18.94 -10.47 -22.25
C ASP A 24 20.11 -9.48 -22.26
N GLY A 25 21.31 -10.00 -22.56
CA GLY A 25 22.55 -9.22 -22.58
C GLY A 25 22.61 -8.13 -23.65
N PHE A 26 21.77 -8.20 -24.69
CA PHE A 26 21.71 -7.18 -25.74
C PHE A 26 20.86 -5.98 -25.32
N ARG A 27 19.84 -6.22 -24.47
CA ARG A 27 18.87 -5.17 -24.05
C ARG A 27 19.05 -4.74 -22.59
N GLU A 28 20.05 -5.29 -21.89
CA GLU A 28 20.28 -5.12 -20.45
C GLU A 28 19.01 -5.32 -19.61
N LYS A 29 18.19 -6.31 -19.97
CA LYS A 29 16.87 -6.54 -19.36
C LYS A 29 16.72 -7.98 -18.88
N TYR A 30 16.05 -8.12 -17.74
CA TYR A 30 15.68 -9.42 -17.20
C TYR A 30 14.25 -9.76 -17.60
N ARG A 31 14.04 -10.98 -18.14
CA ARG A 31 12.72 -11.50 -18.48
C ARG A 31 12.38 -12.62 -17.49
N MET A 32 11.16 -12.59 -16.95
CA MET A 32 10.66 -13.58 -16.00
C MET A 32 9.51 -14.33 -16.65
N CYS A 33 9.68 -15.64 -16.85
CA CYS A 33 8.68 -16.47 -17.51
C CYS A 33 8.19 -17.55 -16.51
N PRO A 34 6.87 -17.63 -16.25
CA PRO A 34 6.31 -18.76 -15.52
C PRO A 34 6.36 -19.98 -16.45
N VAL A 35 6.92 -21.09 -15.97
CA VAL A 35 7.04 -22.32 -16.78
C VAL A 35 6.05 -23.35 -16.25
N PRO A 36 4.99 -23.70 -17.01
CA PRO A 36 4.08 -24.77 -16.63
C PRO A 36 4.78 -26.12 -16.71
N ALA A 37 4.44 -27.04 -15.80
CA ALA A 37 4.87 -28.42 -15.87
C ALA A 37 4.38 -29.06 -17.18
N GLY A 38 5.31 -29.40 -18.08
CA GLY A 38 5.03 -30.08 -19.36
C GLY A 38 5.38 -29.29 -20.63
N ASN A 39 5.77 -28.01 -20.53
CA ASN A 39 6.14 -27.21 -21.71
C ASN A 39 7.67 -27.13 -21.89
N ASN A 40 8.21 -27.77 -22.92
CA ASN A 40 9.55 -27.53 -23.43
C ASN A 40 9.54 -26.26 -24.30
N ALA A 41 9.41 -25.08 -23.67
CA ALA A 41 9.62 -23.83 -24.38
C ALA A 41 11.06 -23.83 -24.93
N ASN A 42 11.23 -23.68 -26.26
CA ASN A 42 12.55 -23.57 -26.87
C ASN A 42 13.26 -22.36 -26.25
N LEU A 43 14.29 -22.66 -25.45
CA LEU A 43 14.98 -21.71 -24.58
C LEU A 43 16.18 -21.06 -25.27
N ASP A 44 16.45 -21.39 -26.53
CA ASP A 44 17.64 -20.92 -27.25
C ASP A 44 17.50 -19.46 -27.71
N SER A 45 16.27 -18.92 -27.72
CA SER A 45 15.99 -17.52 -28.12
C SER A 45 16.06 -16.52 -26.96
N TYR A 46 16.11 -16.98 -25.70
CA TYR A 46 15.87 -16.12 -24.52
C TYR A 46 17.13 -15.63 -23.79
N GLY A 47 18.32 -16.10 -24.18
CA GLY A 47 19.59 -15.74 -23.55
C GLY A 47 19.94 -16.60 -22.33
N LEU A 48 21.04 -16.26 -21.66
CA LEU A 48 21.64 -17.09 -20.61
C LEU A 48 20.70 -17.21 -19.39
N CYS A 49 20.33 -18.46 -19.04
CA CYS A 49 19.55 -18.76 -17.85
C CYS A 49 20.36 -18.46 -16.60
N CYS A 50 19.82 -17.61 -15.71
CA CYS A 50 20.55 -17.15 -14.52
C CYS A 50 20.22 -17.97 -13.26
N PHE A 51 18.94 -18.30 -13.02
CA PHE A 51 18.49 -19.14 -11.90
C PHE A 51 17.00 -19.52 -12.03
N ASP A 52 16.62 -20.63 -11.39
CA ASP A 52 15.23 -21.07 -11.19
C ASP A 52 14.76 -20.68 -9.79
N CYS A 53 13.53 -20.16 -9.66
CA CYS A 53 12.93 -19.79 -8.37
C CYS A 53 11.57 -20.49 -8.21
N ASP A 54 11.51 -21.44 -7.30
CA ASP A 54 10.28 -22.13 -6.91
C ASP A 54 9.92 -21.77 -5.46
N MET A 55 8.96 -20.85 -5.32
CA MET A 55 8.36 -20.47 -4.03
C MET A 55 6.84 -20.75 -4.07
N SER A 56 6.43 -21.80 -4.80
CA SER A 56 5.02 -22.16 -5.02
C SER A 56 4.35 -22.77 -3.80
N ASP A 57 5.11 -23.21 -2.79
CA ASP A 57 4.53 -23.72 -1.53
C ASP A 57 3.87 -22.59 -0.71
N PRO A 58 2.59 -22.75 -0.34
CA PRO A 58 1.91 -21.80 0.52
C PRO A 58 2.54 -21.81 1.92
N LYS A 59 2.94 -20.62 2.38
CA LYS A 59 3.39 -20.40 3.76
C LYS A 59 2.26 -20.88 4.70
N PHE A 60 2.47 -21.99 5.41
CA PHE A 60 1.52 -22.49 6.43
C PHE A 60 1.13 -21.34 7.38
N PRO A 61 -0.13 -21.28 7.86
CA PRO A 61 -0.59 -20.15 8.65
C PRO A 61 0.03 -20.25 10.05
N GLU A 62 1.16 -19.56 10.26
CA GLU A 62 1.61 -19.26 11.61
C GLU A 62 0.47 -18.55 12.34
N SER A 63 0.06 -19.17 13.45
CA SER A 63 -0.95 -18.73 14.41
C SER A 63 -0.87 -17.22 14.66
N ARG A 64 -1.94 -16.50 14.33
CA ARG A 64 -2.06 -15.07 14.58
C ARG A 64 -2.06 -14.78 16.09
N PRO A 65 -1.09 -14.02 16.65
CA PRO A 65 -1.42 -13.17 17.77
C PRO A 65 -2.13 -11.94 17.20
N ASN A 66 -3.32 -11.64 17.73
CA ASN A 66 -4.04 -10.41 17.49
C ASN A 66 -3.12 -9.19 17.72
N THR A 67 -2.63 -8.53 16.68
CA THR A 67 -2.07 -7.17 16.79
C THR A 67 -2.22 -6.42 15.48
N ALA A 68 -3.00 -5.33 15.56
CA ALA A 68 -3.05 -4.09 14.78
C ALA A 68 -2.60 -4.06 13.30
N PRO A 69 -3.27 -3.26 12.44
CA PRO A 69 -2.99 -3.18 11.00
C PRO A 69 -1.59 -2.60 10.74
N SER A 70 -0.61 -3.47 10.50
CA SER A 70 0.75 -3.12 10.09
C SER A 70 0.75 -2.70 8.62
N ASN A 71 0.80 -1.39 8.38
CA ASN A 71 1.13 -0.84 7.07
C ASN A 71 2.65 -0.99 6.84
N ILE A 72 3.03 -2.03 6.09
CA ILE A 72 4.40 -2.29 5.67
C ILE A 72 4.81 -1.22 4.65
N SER A 73 5.86 -0.46 4.95
CA SER A 73 6.57 0.36 3.94
C SER A 73 7.95 -0.22 3.69
N ASP A 74 8.33 -0.22 2.42
CA ASP A 74 9.61 -0.68 1.86
C ASP A 74 10.81 -0.13 2.65
N GLY A 75 11.65 -1.04 3.18
CA GLY A 75 12.83 -0.72 3.99
C GLY A 75 12.73 -1.02 5.50
N GLY A 76 12.39 -2.26 5.87
CA GLY A 76 12.82 -2.97 7.09
C GLY A 76 12.46 -2.43 8.49
N GLY A 77 11.93 -1.22 8.64
CA GLY A 77 11.60 -0.62 9.94
C GLY A 77 10.09 -0.49 10.19
N ILE A 78 9.66 -0.73 11.43
CA ILE A 78 8.26 -0.51 11.85
C ILE A 78 7.97 0.99 11.83
N ARG A 79 7.28 1.45 10.78
CA ARG A 79 6.83 2.85 10.69
C ARG A 79 5.59 3.06 11.54
N ILE A 80 5.72 3.82 12.62
CA ILE A 80 4.58 4.23 13.45
C ILE A 80 3.69 5.19 12.63
N PRO A 81 2.41 4.85 12.38
CA PRO A 81 1.48 5.72 11.66
C PRO A 81 1.16 6.95 12.49
N ARG A 82 0.72 8.04 11.84
CA ARG A 82 0.30 9.24 12.58
C ARG A 82 -1.01 8.97 13.34
N PRO A 83 -1.25 9.62 14.49
CA PRO A 83 -2.57 9.62 15.09
C PRO A 83 -3.60 10.20 14.12
N ARG A 84 -4.80 9.61 14.09
CA ARG A 84 -5.89 10.02 13.20
C ARG A 84 -6.56 11.27 13.76
N ASN A 85 -6.74 12.28 12.92
CA ASN A 85 -7.49 13.49 13.29
C ASN A 85 -9.02 13.25 13.16
N SER A 86 -9.82 14.24 13.55
CA SER A 86 -11.29 14.16 13.56
C SER A 86 -11.88 13.85 12.19
N TRP A 87 -11.37 14.51 11.15
CA TRP A 87 -11.80 14.29 9.77
C TRP A 87 -11.46 12.88 9.28
N ILE A 88 -10.26 12.37 9.57
CA ILE A 88 -9.84 11.02 9.17
C ILE A 88 -10.73 9.96 9.84
N LEU A 89 -11.06 10.14 11.12
CA LEU A 89 -11.96 9.25 11.85
C LEU A 89 -13.38 9.28 11.26
N TYR A 90 -13.93 10.47 11.02
CA TYR A 90 -15.24 10.64 10.42
C TYR A 90 -15.31 10.04 9.01
N ARG A 91 -14.31 10.32 8.15
CA ARG A 91 -14.23 9.78 6.80
C ARG A 91 -14.16 8.26 6.82
N GLN A 92 -13.36 7.67 7.71
CA GLN A 92 -13.30 6.22 7.86
C GLN A 92 -14.69 5.66 8.18
N HIS A 93 -15.39 6.25 9.13
CA HIS A 93 -16.75 5.84 9.51
C HIS A 93 -17.75 5.94 8.35
N LYS A 94 -17.86 7.12 7.71
CA LYS A 94 -18.80 7.33 6.59
C LYS A 94 -18.44 6.53 5.34
N SER A 95 -17.15 6.39 5.03
CA SER A 95 -16.72 5.59 3.87
C SER A 95 -17.08 4.11 4.02
N ASN A 96 -17.05 3.57 5.24
CA ASN A 96 -17.47 2.19 5.50
C ASN A 96 -18.99 2.01 5.35
N GLN A 97 -19.78 3.06 5.63
CA GLN A 97 -21.23 3.05 5.37
C GLN A 97 -21.49 3.11 3.86
N LEU A 98 -20.95 4.13 3.19
CA LEU A 98 -21.17 4.35 1.76
C LEU A 98 -20.66 3.21 0.87
N LYS A 99 -19.60 2.50 1.25
CA LYS A 99 -19.12 1.32 0.51
C LYS A 99 -20.09 0.15 0.58
N LYS A 100 -20.86 0.02 1.66
CA LYS A 100 -21.90 -1.03 1.77
C LYS A 100 -23.08 -0.70 0.86
N ASP A 101 -23.45 0.57 0.81
CA ASP A 101 -24.59 1.03 0.01
C ASP A 101 -24.22 1.13 -1.49
N PHE A 102 -22.97 1.48 -1.81
CA PHE A 102 -22.47 1.70 -3.17
C PHE A 102 -21.15 0.95 -3.42
N PRO A 103 -21.19 -0.38 -3.67
CA PRO A 103 -19.98 -1.21 -3.80
C PRO A 103 -19.11 -0.95 -5.05
N GLY A 104 -19.39 0.08 -5.85
CA GLY A 104 -18.58 0.49 -7.02
C GLY A 104 -17.95 1.87 -6.92
N MET A 105 -18.21 2.63 -5.84
CA MET A 105 -17.75 4.01 -5.74
C MET A 105 -16.25 4.07 -5.44
N THR A 106 -15.54 4.90 -6.21
CA THR A 106 -14.10 5.07 -6.04
C THR A 106 -13.77 5.82 -4.74
N ALA A 107 -12.55 5.64 -4.23
CA ALA A 107 -12.09 6.38 -3.06
C ALA A 107 -12.07 7.90 -3.25
N SER A 108 -11.91 8.37 -4.50
CA SER A 108 -11.96 9.79 -4.85
C SER A 108 -13.37 10.35 -4.67
N GLU A 109 -14.35 9.70 -5.30
CA GLU A 109 -15.77 10.10 -5.22
C GLU A 109 -16.28 10.06 -3.78
N LEU A 110 -15.96 8.99 -3.03
CA LEU A 110 -16.28 8.91 -1.61
C LEU A 110 -15.69 10.09 -0.84
N SER A 111 -14.46 10.50 -1.14
CA SER A 111 -13.84 11.64 -0.43
C SER A 111 -14.55 12.95 -0.74
N THR A 112 -14.98 13.16 -1.99
CA THR A 112 -15.74 14.34 -2.39
C THR A 112 -17.08 14.39 -1.66
N VAL A 113 -17.87 13.32 -1.70
CA VAL A 113 -19.18 13.24 -1.03
C VAL A 113 -19.05 13.45 0.47
N ILE A 114 -18.14 12.74 1.12
CA ILE A 114 -17.97 12.83 2.58
C ILE A 114 -17.47 14.24 2.97
N SER A 115 -16.65 14.90 2.13
CA SER A 115 -16.19 16.26 2.42
C SER A 115 -17.36 17.26 2.44
N SER A 116 -18.31 17.11 1.52
CA SER A 116 -19.56 17.89 1.52
C SER A 116 -20.39 17.58 2.77
N LEU A 117 -20.55 16.29 3.12
CA LEU A 117 -21.27 15.88 4.33
C LEU A 117 -20.64 16.50 5.59
N TRP A 118 -19.31 16.48 5.71
CA TRP A 118 -18.63 17.07 6.86
C TRP A 118 -18.84 18.58 6.99
N LYS A 119 -18.92 19.31 5.86
CA LYS A 119 -19.22 20.75 5.91
C LYS A 119 -20.61 20.99 6.48
N SER A 120 -21.60 20.23 6.01
CA SER A 120 -23.00 20.33 6.44
C SER A 120 -23.29 19.70 7.81
N GLU A 121 -22.35 18.92 8.35
CA GLU A 121 -22.53 18.22 9.63
C GLU A 121 -22.66 19.20 10.81
N SER A 122 -23.49 18.82 11.79
CA SER A 122 -23.76 19.61 12.99
C SER A 122 -22.49 19.86 13.84
N THR A 123 -22.49 20.97 14.58
CA THR A 123 -21.38 21.30 15.50
C THR A 123 -21.23 20.27 16.61
N THR A 124 -22.33 19.69 17.08
CA THR A 124 -22.37 18.61 18.08
C THR A 124 -21.68 17.34 17.57
N GLU A 125 -22.00 16.90 16.36
CA GLU A 125 -21.33 15.74 15.74
C GLU A 125 -19.84 16.02 15.53
N LYS A 126 -19.48 17.19 14.98
CA LYS A 126 -18.07 17.59 14.82
C LYS A 126 -17.32 17.56 16.16
N ALA A 127 -17.95 17.99 17.25
CA ALA A 127 -17.37 17.94 18.60
C ALA A 127 -17.12 16.51 19.09
N ILE A 128 -17.99 15.56 18.77
CA ILE A 128 -17.79 14.12 19.09
C ILE A 128 -16.53 13.61 18.38
N TRP A 129 -16.37 13.90 17.09
CA TRP A 129 -15.19 13.47 16.33
C TRP A 129 -13.90 14.17 16.76
N GLN A 130 -13.99 15.44 17.17
CA GLN A 130 -12.86 16.16 17.79
C GLN A 130 -12.46 15.54 19.13
N ARG A 131 -13.42 15.17 19.99
CA ARG A 131 -13.13 14.45 21.25
C ARG A 131 -12.45 13.11 20.98
N ARG A 132 -12.94 12.33 20.01
CA ARG A 132 -12.31 11.06 19.61
C ARG A 132 -10.89 11.25 19.08
N ALA A 133 -10.65 12.30 18.30
CA ALA A 133 -9.32 12.62 17.79
C ALA A 133 -8.33 13.00 18.91
N ARG A 134 -8.80 13.75 19.92
CA ARG A 134 -7.99 14.05 21.12
C ARG A 134 -7.62 12.79 21.88
N GLU A 135 -8.57 11.87 22.01
CA GLU A 135 -8.31 10.59 22.68
C GLU A 135 -7.34 9.71 21.89
N GLU A 136 -7.47 9.64 20.56
CA GLU A 136 -6.51 8.94 19.70
C GLU A 136 -5.09 9.51 19.84
N ASP A 137 -4.96 10.85 19.90
CA ASP A 137 -3.68 11.52 20.11
C ASP A 137 -3.09 11.22 21.51
N ARG A 138 -3.93 11.22 22.56
CA ARG A 138 -3.52 10.85 23.92
C ARG A 138 -2.99 9.42 23.97
N LEU A 139 -3.78 8.46 23.49
CA LEU A 139 -3.40 7.04 23.44
C LEU A 139 -2.15 6.81 22.59
N HIS A 140 -2.01 7.53 21.48
CA HIS A 140 -0.82 7.44 20.64
C HIS A 140 0.43 7.94 21.36
N LYS A 141 0.33 9.06 22.10
CA LYS A 141 1.45 9.60 22.89
C LYS A 141 1.87 8.66 24.02
N GLU A 142 0.90 8.04 24.69
CA GLU A 142 1.16 7.04 25.74
C GLU A 142 1.80 5.78 25.17
N LYS A 143 1.31 5.30 24.03
CA LYS A 143 1.81 4.08 23.39
C LYS A 143 3.18 4.27 22.74
N TYR A 144 3.46 5.46 22.23
CA TYR A 144 4.68 5.79 21.50
C TYR A 144 5.35 7.03 22.11
N PRO A 145 5.91 6.92 23.33
CA PRO A 145 6.65 8.01 23.94
C PRO A 145 7.84 8.36 23.05
N GLY A 146 8.03 9.66 22.77
CA GLY A 146 9.09 10.14 21.87
C GLY A 146 8.74 10.11 20.37
N TYR A 147 7.51 9.73 19.99
CA TYR A 147 7.08 9.87 18.60
C TYR A 147 7.13 11.33 18.13
N LYS A 148 7.82 11.57 17.01
CA LYS A 148 7.87 12.88 16.35
C LYS A 148 7.54 12.72 14.87
N TYR A 149 6.57 13.50 14.40
CA TYR A 149 6.24 13.53 12.99
C TYR A 149 7.33 14.29 12.21
N THR A 150 7.94 13.61 11.25
CA THR A 150 8.86 14.19 10.27
C THR A 150 8.24 14.12 8.89
N ALA A 151 7.90 15.28 8.32
CA ALA A 151 7.48 15.36 6.93
C ALA A 151 8.70 15.06 6.04
N LYS A 152 8.58 14.07 5.15
CA LYS A 152 9.58 13.89 4.10
C LYS A 152 9.50 15.10 3.17
N ARG A 153 10.58 15.89 3.08
CA ARG A 153 10.72 16.90 2.03
C ARG A 153 10.87 16.15 0.71
N SER A 154 9.80 16.06 -0.07
CA SER A 154 9.95 15.68 -1.47
C SER A 154 10.61 16.85 -2.19
N SER A 155 11.76 16.61 -2.82
CA SER A 155 12.35 17.56 -3.77
C SER A 155 11.46 17.61 -5.01
N SER A 156 10.39 18.40 -4.96
CA SER A 156 9.41 18.52 -6.04
C SER A 156 9.48 19.91 -6.66
N LYS A 157 9.89 19.97 -7.94
CA LYS A 157 9.75 21.13 -8.82
C LYS A 157 8.33 21.70 -8.66
N ARG A 158 8.22 22.94 -8.18
CA ARG A 158 6.98 23.71 -8.16
C ARG A 158 6.53 23.92 -9.60
N LYS A 159 5.47 23.23 -10.05
CA LYS A 159 4.62 23.78 -11.11
C LYS A 159 3.54 24.58 -10.40
N GLN A 160 3.78 25.89 -10.31
CA GLN A 160 2.78 26.87 -9.93
C GLN A 160 1.70 26.83 -11.03
N SER A 161 0.53 26.27 -10.73
CA SER A 161 -0.64 26.48 -11.58
C SER A 161 -1.17 27.88 -11.28
N GLU A 162 -0.85 28.80 -12.17
CA GLU A 162 -1.48 30.10 -12.31
C GLU A 162 -2.96 29.88 -12.59
N ILE A 163 -3.81 30.16 -11.59
CA ILE A 163 -5.26 30.23 -11.77
C ILE A 163 -5.59 31.71 -11.84
N SER A 164 -5.94 32.15 -13.05
CA SER A 164 -6.56 33.43 -13.34
C SER A 164 -7.68 33.71 -12.35
N ARG A 165 -7.60 34.87 -11.70
CA ARG A 165 -8.77 35.56 -11.17
C ARG A 165 -9.35 36.37 -12.32
N ASN A 166 -10.54 35.99 -12.79
CA ASN A 166 -11.46 36.93 -13.41
C ASN A 166 -12.13 37.75 -12.31
#